data_AF-A0AAD3DG17-F1
#
_entry.id   AF-A0AAD3DG17-F1
#
_cell.length_a   1.000
_cell.length_b   1.000
_cell.length_c   1.000
_cell.angle_alpha   90.00
_cell.angle_beta   90.00
_cell.angle_gamma   90.00
#
_symmetry.space_group_name_H-M   'P 1'
#
loop_
_entity.id
_entity.type
_entity.pdbx_description
1 polymer ?
#
loop_
_entity_poly.entity_id
_entity_poly.type
_entity_poly.pdbx_seq_one_letter_code
_entity_poly.pdbx_strand_id
1 'polypeptide(L)'
;LGFKEILATRRMGSYLQIERCEAACDAAVVAKLEQEGRTDSSIVLDLYECWRHFPEDASFSSVLSAGQKHLVRHFGDALAILNTDRDKPGTLARQFMSLPPQAVEALLSSDDFGTDSEASVLLLLALWAEAHPWQTLFLARLSRLIRVLHLTPTYLYHVLPKLHWFDATRAQLSALTALAVTTDSHARSQLRLSLRASGIQLGPDPSSGQPLQDDSPCKWLFPQRRQCLCLSGGLTFPWRVRQHDLSKLLRTVINEQERVEGVCRASFVLPAGGGCGGEGGGGGGGAAGASGDTGVGEQQQQQQRAEASVVYAHGLAWEIYLVVHRKQQPFVGLRCGVPLQGGGFAGMHDLADYPTRLTMERASAAPAAGVEAAPAPAAAAAASSNDRQQTLVNYFGTACPGVGKACNFLSCEERVEHLRAVAAGREPDLMRPWGRFMQPEGCVRGELNFMWSWKDVEEEEEEDEEEAGMEEGEEGEERGPEEGEEQGRVGRQVQ
;
A
#
# COMPACT_ATOMS: atom_id res chain seq x y z
N LEU A 1 29.09 15.20 14.45
CA LEU A 1 29.61 14.98 13.07
C LEU A 1 28.43 14.60 12.19
N GLY A 2 28.33 15.14 10.98
CA GLY A 2 27.33 14.71 10.01
C GLY A 2 27.78 13.43 9.30
N PHE A 3 26.87 12.78 8.58
CA PHE A 3 27.19 11.56 7.82
C PHE A 3 28.29 11.81 6.79
N LYS A 4 28.27 12.97 6.14
CA LYS A 4 29.28 13.36 5.16
C LYS A 4 30.69 13.36 5.74
N GLU A 5 30.90 13.95 6.91
CA GLU A 5 32.23 13.99 7.54
C GLU A 5 32.69 12.60 7.96
N ILE A 6 31.78 11.76 8.47
CA ILE A 6 32.09 10.38 8.87
C ILE A 6 32.49 9.55 7.64
N LEU A 7 31.71 9.61 6.56
CA LEU A 7 31.99 8.88 5.32
C LEU A 7 33.27 9.37 4.62
N ALA A 8 33.52 10.68 4.64
CA ALA A 8 34.78 11.23 4.14
C ALA A 8 35.99 10.75 4.96
N THR A 9 35.84 10.67 6.29
CA THR A 9 36.87 10.13 7.19
C THR A 9 37.12 8.66 6.93
N ARG A 10 36.05 7.86 6.76
CA ARG A 10 36.13 6.44 6.37
C ARG A 10 36.95 6.27 5.09
N ARG A 11 36.62 7.04 4.05
CA ARG A 11 37.30 6.98 2.75
C ARG A 11 38.79 7.36 2.86
N MET A 12 39.10 8.41 3.63
CA MET A 12 40.49 8.82 3.86
C MET A 12 41.27 7.78 4.67
N GLY A 13 40.64 7.19 5.70
CA GLY A 13 41.21 6.11 6.50
C GLY A 13 41.53 4.88 5.67
N SER A 14 40.62 4.48 4.78
CA SER A 14 40.83 3.42 3.79
C SER A 14 42.02 3.70 2.89
N TYR A 15 42.06 4.91 2.31
CA TYR A 15 43.15 5.35 1.43
C TYR A 15 44.53 5.34 2.12
N LEU A 16 44.56 5.78 3.38
CA LEU A 16 45.79 5.82 4.21
C LEU A 16 46.09 4.48 4.90
N GLN A 17 45.26 3.45 4.70
CA GLN A 17 45.38 2.14 5.33
C GLN A 17 45.45 2.20 6.86
N ILE A 18 44.66 3.11 7.47
CA ILE A 18 44.58 3.20 8.93
C ILE A 18 43.71 2.05 9.43
N GLU A 19 44.35 1.07 10.08
CA GLU A 19 43.67 -0.09 10.63
C GLU A 19 42.48 0.30 11.52
N ARG A 20 41.35 -0.40 11.34
CA ARG A 20 40.08 -0.22 12.09
C ARG A 20 39.37 1.12 11.90
N CYS A 21 39.90 2.05 11.09
CA CYS A 21 39.22 3.32 10.84
C CYS A 21 37.87 3.12 10.14
N GLU A 22 37.79 2.20 9.17
CA GLU A 22 36.56 1.88 8.46
C GLU A 22 35.48 1.36 9.40
N ALA A 23 35.78 0.30 10.16
CA ALA A 23 34.86 -0.29 11.13
C ALA A 23 34.41 0.71 12.21
N ALA A 24 35.30 1.60 12.67
CA ALA A 24 34.94 2.64 13.63
C ALA A 24 34.00 3.70 13.03
N CYS A 25 34.21 4.09 11.77
CA CYS A 25 33.31 5.00 11.06
C CYS A 25 31.96 4.35 10.79
N ASP A 26 31.93 3.08 10.37
CA ASP A 26 30.71 2.33 10.11
C ASP A 26 29.87 2.17 11.38
N ALA A 27 30.52 1.80 12.50
CA ALA A 27 29.88 1.77 13.82
C ALA A 27 29.35 3.14 14.25
N ALA A 28 30.07 4.22 13.94
CA ALA A 28 29.61 5.58 14.24
C ALA A 28 28.38 5.98 13.41
N VAL A 29 28.30 5.59 12.13
CA VAL A 29 27.11 5.82 11.29
C VAL A 29 25.92 5.05 11.83
N VAL A 30 26.09 3.76 12.16
CA VAL A 30 25.02 2.91 12.72
C VAL A 30 24.54 3.47 14.06
N ALA A 31 25.45 3.80 14.98
CA ALA A 31 25.09 4.38 16.28
C ALA A 31 24.32 5.71 16.13
N LYS A 32 24.71 6.55 15.17
CA LYS A 32 24.01 7.80 14.86
C LYS A 32 22.59 7.54 14.33
N LEU A 33 22.42 6.61 13.39
CA LEU A 33 21.10 6.19 12.90
C LEU A 33 20.23 5.66 14.06
N GLU A 34 20.77 4.81 14.92
CA GLU A 34 20.02 4.22 16.03
C GLU A 34 19.63 5.24 17.10
N GLN A 35 20.51 6.20 17.40
CA GLN A 35 20.27 7.23 18.41
C GLN A 35 19.29 8.28 17.89
N GLU A 36 19.57 8.87 16.74
CA GLU A 36 18.78 9.98 16.18
C GLU A 36 17.51 9.47 15.48
N GLY A 37 17.54 8.28 14.89
CA GLY A 37 16.38 7.64 14.25
C GLY A 37 15.29 7.18 15.23
N ARG A 38 15.56 7.21 16.55
CA ARG A 38 14.52 7.06 17.58
C ARG A 38 13.70 8.33 17.74
N THR A 39 14.30 9.50 17.55
CA THR A 39 13.67 10.81 17.72
C THR A 39 13.16 11.38 16.40
N ASP A 40 13.87 11.14 15.30
CA ASP A 40 13.58 11.69 13.99
C ASP A 40 13.88 10.64 12.92
N SER A 41 12.83 10.06 12.34
CA SER A 41 12.99 9.04 11.29
C SER A 41 13.58 9.62 10.00
N SER A 42 13.53 10.94 9.79
CA SER A 42 14.05 11.59 8.58
C SER A 42 15.57 11.65 8.52
N ILE A 43 16.28 11.35 9.61
CA ILE A 43 17.76 11.31 9.64
C ILE A 43 18.35 10.36 8.59
N VAL A 44 17.60 9.34 8.19
CA VAL A 44 18.03 8.41 7.14
C VAL A 44 18.13 9.10 5.78
N LEU A 45 17.34 10.14 5.54
CA LEU A 45 17.42 10.94 4.31
C LEU A 45 18.78 11.63 4.22
N ASP A 46 19.29 12.22 5.32
CA ASP A 46 20.62 12.84 5.37
C ASP A 46 21.76 11.86 5.06
N LEU A 47 21.61 10.59 5.47
CA LEU A 47 22.57 9.54 5.13
C LEU A 47 22.57 9.29 3.61
N TYR A 48 21.38 9.14 3.01
CA TYR A 48 21.27 8.88 1.58
C TYR A 48 21.55 10.11 0.71
N GLU A 49 21.41 11.34 1.22
CA GLU A 49 21.94 12.53 0.54
C GLU A 49 23.46 12.42 0.30
N CYS A 50 24.16 11.69 1.18
CA CYS A 50 25.58 11.42 1.07
C CYS A 50 25.94 10.22 0.19
N TRP A 51 25.01 9.60 -0.54
CA TRP A 51 25.21 8.34 -1.28
C TRP A 51 26.45 8.30 -2.19
N ARG A 52 26.86 9.45 -2.75
CA ARG A 52 28.08 9.55 -3.59
C ARG A 52 29.38 9.25 -2.84
N HIS A 53 29.33 9.21 -1.51
CA HIS A 53 30.43 8.86 -0.63
C HIS A 53 30.29 7.43 -0.10
N PHE A 54 29.25 6.69 -0.49
CA PHE A 54 29.13 5.29 -0.12
C PHE A 54 30.26 4.52 -0.80
N PRO A 55 30.99 3.71 -0.02
CA PRO A 55 32.00 2.84 -0.57
C PRO A 55 31.35 1.62 -1.24
N GLU A 56 32.07 0.99 -2.16
CA GLU A 56 31.60 -0.19 -2.89
C GLU A 56 32.03 -1.51 -2.22
N ASP A 57 32.68 -1.44 -1.06
CA ASP A 57 33.24 -2.60 -0.39
C ASP A 57 32.23 -3.31 0.53
N ALA A 58 32.34 -4.63 0.65
CA ALA A 58 31.39 -5.47 1.39
C ALA A 58 31.31 -5.15 2.89
N SER A 59 32.33 -4.50 3.48
CA SER A 59 32.30 -4.17 4.92
C SER A 59 31.23 -3.11 5.26
N PHE A 60 30.81 -2.32 4.27
CA PHE A 60 29.76 -1.32 4.40
C PHE A 60 28.34 -1.89 4.43
N SER A 61 28.17 -3.19 4.22
CA SER A 61 26.85 -3.88 4.22
C SER A 61 26.06 -3.66 5.52
N SER A 62 26.73 -3.60 6.67
CA SER A 62 26.09 -3.34 7.97
C SER A 62 25.43 -1.95 8.03
N VAL A 63 26.09 -0.93 7.48
CA VAL A 63 25.56 0.44 7.39
C VAL A 63 24.39 0.49 6.41
N LEU A 64 24.49 -0.19 5.26
CA LEU A 64 23.40 -0.26 4.29
C LEU A 64 22.17 -0.98 4.85
N SER A 65 22.36 -2.07 5.60
CA SER A 65 21.27 -2.78 6.27
C SER A 65 20.59 -1.92 7.34
N ALA A 66 21.37 -1.22 8.17
CA ALA A 66 20.82 -0.26 9.13
C ALA A 66 20.08 0.89 8.43
N GLY A 67 20.67 1.48 7.38
CA GLY A 67 20.05 2.52 6.56
C GLY A 67 18.74 2.06 5.94
N GLN A 68 18.69 0.84 5.38
CA GLN A 68 17.48 0.23 4.83
C GLN A 68 16.38 0.07 5.89
N LYS A 69 16.72 -0.45 7.07
CA LYS A 69 15.76 -0.58 8.19
C LYS A 69 15.18 0.78 8.59
N HIS A 70 16.02 1.81 8.67
CA HIS A 70 15.57 3.17 8.97
C HIS A 70 14.75 3.79 7.83
N LEU A 71 15.05 3.50 6.56
CA LEU A 71 14.24 3.93 5.41
C LEU A 71 12.85 3.31 5.48
N VAL A 72 12.75 2.00 5.68
CA VAL A 72 11.47 1.30 5.81
C VAL A 72 10.69 1.85 6.99
N ARG A 73 11.34 2.11 8.14
CA ARG A 73 10.69 2.74 9.29
C ARG A 73 10.20 4.16 9.01
N HIS A 74 10.95 4.95 8.24
CA HIS A 74 10.59 6.33 7.92
C HIS A 74 9.39 6.42 6.97
N PHE A 75 9.41 5.62 5.90
CA PHE A 75 8.34 5.62 4.90
C PHE A 75 7.15 4.74 5.29
N GLY A 76 7.37 3.73 6.12
CA GLY A 76 6.37 2.75 6.54
C GLY A 76 6.05 1.77 5.42
N ASP A 77 5.08 2.15 4.59
CA ASP A 77 4.53 1.32 3.53
C ASP A 77 4.22 2.14 2.27
N ALA A 78 3.94 1.45 1.17
CA ALA A 78 3.68 2.08 -0.11
C ALA A 78 2.46 3.02 -0.07
N LEU A 79 1.42 2.65 0.68
CA LEU A 79 0.19 3.42 0.76
C LEU A 79 0.35 4.70 1.58
N ALA A 80 1.16 4.68 2.63
CA ALA A 80 1.50 5.87 3.41
C ALA A 80 2.18 6.92 2.53
N ILE A 81 3.04 6.50 1.60
CA ILE A 81 3.66 7.41 0.63
C ILE A 81 2.62 7.91 -0.38
N LEU A 82 1.92 7.00 -1.06
CA LEU A 82 0.99 7.33 -2.16
C LEU A 82 -0.18 8.21 -1.70
N ASN A 83 -0.65 8.00 -0.47
CA ASN A 83 -1.76 8.75 0.11
C ASN A 83 -1.34 10.05 0.78
N THR A 84 -0.10 10.54 0.61
CA THR A 84 0.27 11.88 1.05
C THR A 84 0.15 12.92 -0.05
N ASP A 85 -0.16 14.15 0.34
CA ASP A 85 -0.27 15.27 -0.60
C ASP A 85 1.08 15.57 -1.26
N ARG A 86 1.18 15.31 -2.57
CA ARG A 86 2.42 15.47 -3.35
C ARG A 86 2.87 16.92 -3.44
N ASP A 87 1.95 17.87 -3.42
CA ASP A 87 2.25 19.29 -3.65
C ASP A 87 2.72 19.97 -2.37
N LYS A 88 2.37 19.42 -1.21
CA LYS A 88 2.79 19.95 0.09
C LYS A 88 4.28 19.70 0.35
N PRO A 89 5.04 20.70 0.80
CA PRO A 89 6.43 20.51 1.20
C PRO A 89 6.52 19.61 2.45
N GLY A 90 7.55 18.78 2.52
CA GLY A 90 7.82 17.92 3.68
C GLY A 90 6.92 16.68 3.79
N THR A 91 6.13 16.35 2.77
CA THR A 91 5.34 15.11 2.75
C THR A 91 6.19 13.91 2.36
N LEU A 92 5.77 12.72 2.79
CA LEU A 92 6.44 11.45 2.46
C LEU A 92 6.56 11.25 0.96
N ALA A 93 5.50 11.57 0.19
CA ALA A 93 5.56 11.53 -1.27
C ALA A 93 6.70 12.41 -1.79
N ARG A 94 6.79 13.67 -1.37
CA ARG A 94 7.84 14.58 -1.84
C ARG A 94 9.24 14.13 -1.41
N GLN A 95 9.38 13.61 -0.20
CA GLN A 95 10.64 13.05 0.31
C GLN A 95 11.06 11.82 -0.50
N PHE A 96 10.14 10.87 -0.74
CA PHE A 96 10.37 9.70 -1.58
C PHE A 96 10.79 10.10 -3.00
N MET A 97 10.10 11.09 -3.56
CA MET A 97 10.38 11.67 -4.87
C MET A 97 11.70 12.44 -4.96
N SER A 98 12.37 12.70 -3.83
CA SER A 98 13.70 13.31 -3.78
C SER A 98 14.82 12.30 -3.49
N LEU A 99 14.47 11.03 -3.25
CA LEU A 99 15.44 10.00 -2.93
C LEU A 99 16.38 9.72 -4.11
N PRO A 100 17.68 9.49 -3.84
CA PRO A 100 18.59 8.98 -4.85
C PRO A 100 18.25 7.52 -5.22
N PRO A 101 18.69 7.02 -6.39
CA PRO A 101 18.43 5.66 -6.84
C PRO A 101 18.75 4.58 -5.81
N GLN A 102 19.88 4.71 -5.10
CA GLN A 102 20.34 3.74 -4.11
C GLN A 102 19.41 3.65 -2.89
N ALA A 103 18.76 4.75 -2.52
CA ALA A 103 17.79 4.75 -1.43
C ALA A 103 16.49 4.06 -1.87
N VAL A 104 16.02 4.35 -3.09
CA VAL A 104 14.85 3.67 -3.67
C VAL A 104 15.13 2.18 -3.82
N GLU A 105 16.32 1.82 -4.28
CA GLU A 105 16.75 0.44 -4.40
C GLU A 105 16.79 -0.26 -3.04
N ALA A 106 17.39 0.36 -2.03
CA ALA A 106 17.42 -0.19 -0.67
C ALA A 106 15.98 -0.39 -0.15
N LEU A 107 15.11 0.61 -0.30
CA LEU A 107 13.72 0.53 0.14
C LEU A 107 12.96 -0.59 -0.58
N LEU A 108 13.03 -0.63 -1.91
CA LEU A 108 12.37 -1.66 -2.74
C LEU A 108 13.03 -3.04 -2.60
N SER A 109 14.28 -3.13 -2.16
CA SER A 109 14.93 -4.40 -1.86
C SER A 109 14.48 -4.98 -0.52
N SER A 110 13.91 -4.17 0.38
CA SER A 110 13.47 -4.66 1.69
C SER A 110 12.14 -5.41 1.58
N ASP A 111 12.08 -6.60 2.18
CA ASP A 111 10.85 -7.37 2.25
C ASP A 111 9.90 -6.87 3.35
N ASP A 112 10.42 -6.05 4.28
CA ASP A 112 9.68 -5.35 5.33
C ASP A 112 8.93 -4.10 4.81
N PHE A 113 9.26 -3.61 3.61
CA PHE A 113 8.54 -2.49 3.02
C PHE A 113 7.10 -2.92 2.70
N GLY A 114 6.15 -2.39 3.49
CA GLY A 114 4.77 -2.83 3.45
C GLY A 114 4.09 -2.43 2.14
N THR A 115 3.28 -3.31 1.59
CA THR A 115 2.49 -3.04 0.38
C THR A 115 1.14 -3.70 0.48
N ASP A 116 0.14 -3.14 -0.18
CA ASP A 116 -1.17 -3.78 -0.38
C ASP A 116 -1.20 -4.62 -1.66
N SER A 117 -0.44 -4.20 -2.67
CA SER A 117 -0.08 -5.01 -3.82
C SER A 117 1.20 -4.48 -4.46
N GLU A 118 1.86 -5.30 -5.27
CA GLU A 118 3.02 -4.84 -6.05
C GLU A 118 2.64 -3.76 -7.07
N ALA A 119 1.35 -3.60 -7.40
CA ALA A 119 0.90 -2.52 -8.27
C ALA A 119 1.14 -1.14 -7.63
N SER A 120 1.02 -1.03 -6.31
CA SER A 120 1.37 0.20 -5.56
C SER A 120 2.88 0.47 -5.60
N VAL A 121 3.72 -0.57 -5.58
CA VAL A 121 5.18 -0.42 -5.76
C VAL A 121 5.53 0.04 -7.16
N LEU A 122 4.93 -0.58 -8.19
CA LEU A 122 5.15 -0.16 -9.58
C LEU A 122 4.68 1.29 -9.77
N LEU A 123 3.56 1.67 -9.16
CA LEU A 123 3.08 3.04 -9.17
C LEU A 123 4.08 4.01 -8.49
N LEU A 124 4.58 3.67 -7.30
CA LEU A 124 5.62 4.48 -6.65
C LEU A 124 6.86 4.63 -7.52
N LEU A 125 7.33 3.55 -8.14
CA LEU A 125 8.48 3.62 -9.04
C LEU A 125 8.18 4.49 -10.27
N ALA A 126 6.98 4.39 -10.84
CA ALA A 126 6.55 5.23 -11.95
C ALA A 126 6.48 6.72 -11.55
N LEU A 127 6.01 7.02 -10.34
CA LEU A 127 6.06 8.38 -9.78
C LEU A 127 7.50 8.83 -9.67
N TRP A 128 8.39 8.06 -9.02
CA TRP A 128 9.80 8.43 -8.86
C TRP A 128 10.51 8.67 -10.20
N ALA A 129 10.24 7.82 -11.19
CA ALA A 129 10.74 7.96 -12.56
C ALA A 129 10.32 9.29 -13.20
N GLU A 130 9.09 9.77 -12.92
CA GLU A 130 8.55 11.04 -13.43
C GLU A 130 9.36 12.24 -12.94
N ALA A 131 9.84 12.24 -11.68
CA ALA A 131 10.72 13.32 -11.20
C ALA A 131 12.19 13.17 -11.61
N HIS A 132 12.60 11.98 -12.06
CA HIS A 132 13.99 11.68 -12.41
C HIS A 132 14.13 11.17 -13.86
N PRO A 133 13.68 11.93 -14.87
CA PRO A 133 13.66 11.46 -16.26
C PRO A 133 15.05 11.14 -16.82
N TRP A 134 16.12 11.68 -16.22
CA TRP A 134 17.52 11.42 -16.63
C TRP A 134 18.12 10.14 -16.03
N GLN A 135 17.39 9.39 -15.19
CA GLN A 135 17.91 8.22 -14.47
C GLN A 135 17.44 6.89 -15.05
N THR A 136 17.21 6.83 -16.36
CA THR A 136 16.67 5.63 -17.06
C THR A 136 17.50 4.37 -16.83
N LEU A 137 18.83 4.48 -16.71
CA LEU A 137 19.72 3.35 -16.41
C LEU A 137 19.39 2.71 -15.05
N PHE A 138 19.04 3.51 -14.06
CA PHE A 138 18.64 3.00 -12.74
C PHE A 138 17.25 2.38 -12.78
N LEU A 139 16.35 2.84 -13.66
CA LEU A 139 15.00 2.27 -13.75
C LEU A 139 15.01 0.81 -14.18
N ALA A 140 15.90 0.41 -15.09
CA ALA A 140 16.07 -0.99 -15.44
C ALA A 140 16.45 -1.82 -14.21
N ARG A 141 17.40 -1.32 -13.39
CA ARG A 141 17.78 -1.98 -12.13
C ARG A 141 16.63 -2.02 -11.13
N LEU A 142 15.95 -0.90 -10.90
CA LEU A 142 14.82 -0.81 -9.97
C LEU A 142 13.63 -1.66 -10.41
N SER A 143 13.38 -1.81 -11.72
CA SER A 143 12.31 -2.68 -12.23
C SER A 143 12.55 -4.16 -11.93
N ARG A 144 13.80 -4.57 -11.68
CA ARG A 144 14.13 -5.94 -11.24
C ARG A 144 13.66 -6.21 -9.81
N LEU A 145 13.46 -5.17 -9.00
CA LEU A 145 13.03 -5.30 -7.61
C LEU A 145 11.51 -5.47 -7.46
N ILE A 146 10.76 -5.26 -8.53
CA ILE A 146 9.30 -5.44 -8.55
C ILE A 146 8.98 -6.92 -8.60
N ARG A 147 8.06 -7.38 -7.75
CA ARG A 147 7.66 -8.78 -7.73
C ARG A 147 6.51 -9.00 -8.73
N VAL A 148 6.88 -9.00 -10.01
CA VAL A 148 5.97 -8.98 -11.16
C VAL A 148 4.87 -10.04 -11.09
N LEU A 149 5.15 -11.22 -10.51
CA LEU A 149 4.16 -12.28 -10.33
C LEU A 149 2.96 -11.85 -9.46
N HIS A 150 3.16 -10.90 -8.53
CA HIS A 150 2.14 -10.35 -7.65
C HIS A 150 1.55 -9.02 -8.16
N LEU A 151 1.84 -8.64 -9.42
CA LEU A 151 1.12 -7.55 -10.05
C LEU A 151 -0.27 -8.01 -10.44
N THR A 152 -1.21 -7.08 -10.32
CA THR A 152 -2.59 -7.32 -10.73
C THR A 152 -2.67 -7.57 -12.23
N PRO A 153 -3.64 -8.36 -12.72
CA PRO A 153 -3.79 -8.62 -14.15
C PRO A 153 -3.80 -7.35 -14.98
N THR A 154 -4.49 -6.30 -14.54
CA THR A 154 -4.51 -5.02 -15.27
C THR A 154 -3.12 -4.39 -15.40
N TYR A 155 -2.31 -4.46 -14.35
CA TYR A 155 -0.95 -3.95 -14.41
C TYR A 155 -0.10 -4.74 -15.40
N LEU A 156 -0.20 -6.07 -15.38
CA LEU A 156 0.50 -6.96 -16.31
C LEU A 156 0.08 -6.74 -17.78
N TYR A 157 -1.23 -6.63 -18.05
CA TYR A 157 -1.76 -6.57 -19.41
C TYR A 157 -1.78 -5.17 -20.03
N HIS A 158 -1.97 -4.13 -19.21
CA HIS A 158 -2.32 -2.79 -19.72
C HIS A 158 -1.34 -1.69 -19.33
N VAL A 159 -0.67 -1.81 -18.19
CA VAL A 159 0.24 -0.78 -17.68
C VAL A 159 1.66 -1.11 -18.09
N LEU A 160 2.15 -2.27 -17.66
CA LEU A 160 3.55 -2.66 -17.79
C LEU A 160 4.04 -2.70 -19.26
N PRO A 161 3.26 -3.18 -20.25
CA PRO A 161 3.67 -3.10 -21.67
C PRO A 161 3.82 -1.68 -22.22
N LYS A 162 3.28 -0.66 -21.53
CA LYS A 162 3.40 0.76 -21.92
C LYS A 162 4.56 1.47 -21.22
N LEU A 163 5.21 0.83 -20.25
CA LEU A 163 6.34 1.40 -19.52
C LEU A 163 7.63 1.16 -20.30
N HIS A 164 8.07 2.20 -21.02
CA HIS A 164 9.28 2.13 -21.85
C HIS A 164 10.58 1.86 -21.07
N TRP A 165 10.59 2.09 -19.76
CA TRP A 165 11.72 1.85 -18.88
C TRP A 165 11.68 0.47 -18.20
N PHE A 166 10.59 -0.27 -18.35
CA PHE A 166 10.48 -1.62 -17.80
C PHE A 166 11.12 -2.61 -18.78
N ASP A 167 12.29 -3.12 -18.42
CA ASP A 167 13.11 -3.97 -19.30
C ASP A 167 12.60 -5.41 -19.33
N ALA A 168 11.48 -5.63 -20.04
CA ALA A 168 10.94 -6.95 -20.29
C ALA A 168 10.50 -7.12 -21.74
N THR A 169 10.96 -8.20 -22.35
CA THR A 169 10.54 -8.61 -23.68
C THR A 169 9.08 -9.03 -23.69
N ARG A 170 8.42 -8.94 -24.86
CA ARG A 170 7.03 -9.41 -25.02
C ARG A 170 6.86 -10.89 -24.63
N ALA A 171 7.87 -11.72 -24.90
CA ALA A 171 7.88 -13.13 -24.50
C ALA A 171 7.89 -13.30 -22.98
N GLN A 172 8.74 -12.53 -22.28
CA GLN A 172 8.77 -12.51 -20.81
C GLN A 172 7.46 -12.02 -20.21
N LEU A 173 6.85 -10.96 -20.76
CA LEU A 173 5.56 -10.48 -20.28
C LEU A 173 4.45 -11.51 -20.45
N SER A 174 4.44 -12.19 -21.59
CA SER A 174 3.45 -13.26 -21.86
C SER A 174 3.64 -14.43 -20.90
N ALA A 175 4.90 -14.78 -20.61
CA ALA A 175 5.26 -15.83 -19.65
C ALA A 175 4.91 -15.47 -18.20
N LEU A 176 5.23 -14.25 -17.75
CA LEU A 176 4.89 -13.75 -16.41
C LEU A 176 3.37 -13.70 -16.21
N THR A 177 2.66 -13.27 -17.24
CA THR A 177 1.20 -13.27 -17.25
C THR A 177 0.63 -14.68 -17.12
N ALA A 178 1.14 -15.64 -17.90
CA ALA A 178 0.69 -17.02 -17.81
C ALA A 178 0.95 -17.61 -16.42
N LEU A 179 2.09 -17.28 -15.81
CA LEU A 179 2.41 -17.69 -14.44
C LEU A 179 1.49 -17.05 -13.40
N ALA A 180 1.17 -15.76 -13.53
CA ALA A 180 0.31 -15.04 -12.60
C ALA A 180 -1.15 -15.53 -12.63
N VAL A 181 -1.64 -15.97 -13.78
CA VAL A 181 -3.01 -16.50 -13.94
C VAL A 181 -3.12 -17.98 -13.55
N THR A 182 -2.00 -18.71 -13.50
CA THR A 182 -1.99 -20.12 -13.11
C THR A 182 -2.05 -20.21 -11.59
N THR A 183 -3.21 -20.55 -11.03
CA THR A 183 -3.43 -20.70 -9.58
C THR A 183 -2.80 -21.99 -9.04
N ASP A 184 -2.93 -23.10 -9.76
CA ASP A 184 -2.38 -24.40 -9.38
C ASP A 184 -0.84 -24.38 -9.27
N SER A 185 -0.31 -24.66 -8.08
CA SER A 185 1.13 -24.61 -7.77
C SER A 185 1.94 -25.59 -8.62
N HIS A 186 1.38 -26.78 -8.89
CA HIS A 186 2.03 -27.79 -9.71
C HIS A 186 2.14 -27.35 -11.17
N ALA A 187 1.04 -26.90 -11.78
CA ALA A 187 1.01 -26.35 -13.13
C ALA A 187 1.91 -25.12 -13.27
N ARG A 188 1.95 -24.25 -12.25
CA ARG A 188 2.86 -23.09 -12.21
C ARG A 188 4.32 -23.53 -12.24
N SER A 189 4.67 -24.58 -11.48
CA SER A 189 6.01 -25.17 -11.47
C SER A 189 6.38 -25.82 -12.82
N GLN A 190 5.45 -26.58 -13.42
CA GLN A 190 5.65 -27.15 -14.77
C GLN A 190 5.82 -26.07 -15.84
N LEU A 191 5.02 -24.99 -15.76
CA LEU A 191 5.12 -23.87 -16.68
C LEU A 191 6.48 -23.17 -16.55
N ARG A 192 6.99 -22.97 -15.33
CA ARG A 192 8.36 -22.45 -15.10
C ARG A 192 9.43 -23.30 -15.77
N LEU A 193 9.36 -24.63 -15.63
CA LEU A 193 10.29 -25.55 -16.29
C LEU A 193 10.20 -25.46 -17.82
N SER A 194 8.98 -25.40 -18.35
CA SER A 194 8.71 -25.29 -19.79
C SER A 194 9.22 -23.98 -20.39
N LEU A 195 9.07 -22.87 -19.67
CA LEU A 195 9.59 -21.56 -20.07
C LEU A 195 11.13 -21.55 -20.12
N ARG A 196 11.78 -22.15 -19.11
CA ARG A 196 13.25 -22.32 -19.08
C ARG A 196 13.73 -23.20 -20.25
N ALA A 197 13.05 -24.31 -20.52
CA ALA A 197 13.37 -25.19 -21.65
C ALA A 197 13.22 -24.47 -23.00
N SER A 198 12.31 -23.50 -23.08
CA SER A 198 12.10 -22.64 -24.26
C SER A 198 13.09 -21.48 -24.37
N GLY A 199 14.08 -21.39 -23.46
CA GLY A 199 15.06 -20.31 -23.42
C GLY A 199 14.50 -18.97 -22.92
N ILE A 200 13.27 -18.93 -22.41
CA ILE A 200 12.68 -17.71 -21.84
C ILE A 200 13.22 -17.55 -20.43
N GLN A 201 14.28 -16.75 -20.30
CA GLN A 201 14.80 -16.35 -19.00
C GLN A 201 13.91 -15.25 -18.42
N LEU A 202 13.32 -15.51 -17.26
CA LEU A 202 12.51 -14.53 -16.52
C LEU A 202 13.44 -13.61 -15.74
N GLY A 203 13.72 -12.44 -16.31
CA GLY A 203 14.60 -11.42 -15.78
C GLY A 203 15.10 -10.50 -16.91
N PRO A 204 15.86 -9.45 -16.60
CA PRO A 204 16.42 -8.56 -17.62
C PRO A 204 17.30 -9.36 -18.60
N ASP A 205 17.22 -9.01 -19.87
CA ASP A 205 17.97 -9.70 -20.93
C ASP A 205 19.47 -9.39 -20.78
N PRO A 206 20.33 -10.39 -20.52
CA PRO A 206 21.77 -10.16 -20.43
C PRO A 206 22.37 -9.65 -21.75
N SER A 207 21.67 -9.81 -22.87
CA SER A 207 22.09 -9.32 -24.18
C SER A 207 21.83 -7.82 -24.42
N SER A 208 21.19 -7.12 -23.48
CA SER A 208 20.97 -5.65 -23.53
C SER A 208 22.28 -4.84 -23.55
N GLY A 209 23.45 -5.48 -23.44
CA GLY A 209 24.76 -4.86 -23.63
C GLY A 209 25.16 -3.93 -22.48
N GLN A 210 24.33 -3.82 -21.44
CA GLN A 210 24.66 -3.17 -20.19
C GLN A 210 25.37 -4.20 -19.31
N PRO A 211 26.68 -4.04 -19.03
CA PRO A 211 27.35 -4.87 -18.04
C PRO A 211 26.69 -4.62 -16.69
N LEU A 212 25.77 -5.51 -16.31
CA LEU A 212 25.17 -5.54 -14.99
C LEU A 212 26.24 -6.04 -14.03
N GLN A 213 27.02 -5.11 -13.48
CA GLN A 213 27.99 -5.36 -12.40
C GLN A 213 27.33 -5.68 -11.05
N ASP A 214 26.00 -5.78 -11.01
CA ASP A 214 25.22 -5.84 -9.78
C ASP A 214 24.63 -7.25 -9.60
N ASP A 215 25.10 -7.94 -8.55
CA ASP A 215 24.67 -9.29 -8.13
C ASP A 215 23.22 -9.32 -7.61
N SER A 216 22.54 -8.18 -7.58
CA SER A 216 21.17 -8.07 -7.07
C SER A 216 20.20 -9.01 -7.79
N PRO A 217 19.56 -9.97 -7.08
CA PRO A 217 18.71 -10.97 -7.70
C PRO A 217 17.46 -10.31 -8.32
N CYS A 218 17.02 -10.82 -9.47
CA CYS A 218 15.76 -10.42 -10.06
C CYS A 218 14.60 -10.89 -9.18
N LYS A 219 13.83 -9.95 -8.62
CA LYS A 219 12.72 -10.22 -7.71
C LYS A 219 11.38 -10.48 -8.41
N TRP A 220 11.32 -10.53 -9.74
CA TRP A 220 10.07 -10.74 -10.50
C TRP A 220 9.26 -11.96 -10.05
N LEU A 221 9.95 -12.96 -9.52
CA LEU A 221 9.42 -14.26 -9.13
C LEU A 221 9.48 -14.51 -7.61
N PHE A 222 9.89 -13.51 -6.83
CA PHE A 222 9.95 -13.61 -5.36
C PHE A 222 8.53 -13.63 -4.78
N PRO A 223 8.35 -14.20 -3.56
CA PRO A 223 7.06 -14.22 -2.85
C PRO A 223 6.46 -12.83 -2.64
N GLN A 224 5.27 -12.70 -2.07
CA GLN A 224 4.61 -11.40 -1.84
C GLN A 224 5.27 -10.59 -0.71
N ARG A 225 5.24 -9.25 -0.79
CA ARG A 225 5.77 -8.37 0.26
C ARG A 225 4.89 -8.42 1.50
N ARG A 226 5.46 -8.02 2.64
CA ARG A 226 4.69 -7.76 3.85
C ARG A 226 3.46 -6.92 3.51
N GLN A 227 2.32 -7.39 3.95
CA GLN A 227 1.04 -6.78 3.62
C GLN A 227 0.73 -5.63 4.58
N CYS A 228 0.40 -4.46 4.03
CA CYS A 228 0.12 -3.26 4.84
C CYS A 228 -1.35 -3.11 5.24
N LEU A 229 -2.24 -3.89 4.61
CA LEU A 229 -3.65 -3.98 4.98
C LEU A 229 -3.77 -4.96 6.16
N CYS A 230 -4.44 -4.55 7.24
CA CYS A 230 -4.68 -5.44 8.37
C CYS A 230 -5.65 -6.56 7.97
N LEU A 231 -5.25 -7.81 8.17
CA LEU A 231 -6.07 -9.02 7.91
C LEU A 231 -7.47 -8.94 8.56
N SER A 232 -7.56 -8.35 9.75
CA SER A 232 -8.78 -8.32 10.55
C SER A 232 -9.72 -7.12 10.29
N GLY A 233 -9.26 -6.08 9.59
CA GLY A 233 -10.00 -4.80 9.52
C GLY A 233 -9.98 -4.09 8.18
N GLY A 234 -9.10 -4.47 7.26
CA GLY A 234 -8.92 -3.76 6.00
C GLY A 234 -8.40 -2.33 6.19
N LEU A 235 -8.51 -1.52 5.14
CA LEU A 235 -8.12 -0.12 5.15
C LEU A 235 -9.35 0.77 4.94
N THR A 236 -9.63 1.60 5.94
CA THR A 236 -10.79 2.49 5.96
C THR A 236 -10.39 3.93 5.72
N PHE A 237 -10.95 4.53 4.68
CA PHE A 237 -10.82 5.96 4.39
C PHE A 237 -12.14 6.68 4.66
N PRO A 238 -12.23 7.46 5.76
CA PRO A 238 -13.36 8.34 5.96
C PRO A 238 -13.37 9.41 4.87
N TRP A 239 -14.55 9.67 4.30
CA TRP A 239 -14.74 10.69 3.26
C TRP A 239 -15.84 11.66 3.66
N ARG A 240 -15.75 12.90 3.17
CA ARG A 240 -16.77 13.93 3.39
C ARG A 240 -16.96 14.84 2.18
N VAL A 241 -18.18 15.36 2.04
CA VAL A 241 -18.54 16.43 1.12
C VAL A 241 -19.22 17.53 1.92
N ARG A 242 -18.72 18.76 1.83
CA ARG A 242 -19.33 19.89 2.54
C ARG A 242 -20.62 20.31 1.84
N GLN A 243 -21.61 20.69 2.63
CA GLN A 243 -22.88 21.22 2.13
C GLN A 243 -22.66 22.44 1.22
N HIS A 244 -21.64 23.25 1.52
CA HIS A 244 -21.28 24.38 0.67
C HIS A 244 -20.93 23.95 -0.75
N ASP A 245 -20.09 22.91 -0.90
CA ASP A 245 -19.62 22.42 -2.21
C ASP A 245 -20.78 21.80 -2.99
N LEU A 246 -21.61 21.00 -2.31
CA LEU A 246 -22.83 20.44 -2.88
C LEU A 246 -23.82 21.52 -3.31
N SER A 247 -24.05 22.53 -2.46
CA SER A 247 -24.95 23.65 -2.76
C SER A 247 -24.44 24.50 -3.91
N LYS A 248 -23.13 24.73 -3.99
CA LYS A 248 -22.48 25.43 -5.10
C LYS A 248 -22.70 24.66 -6.40
N LEU A 249 -22.49 23.36 -6.39
CA LEU A 249 -22.75 22.49 -7.54
C LEU A 249 -24.20 22.56 -7.99
N LEU A 250 -25.14 22.49 -7.05
CA LEU A 250 -26.57 22.59 -7.36
C LEU A 250 -26.93 23.92 -7.99
N ARG A 251 -26.42 25.03 -7.47
CA ARG A 251 -26.66 26.35 -8.09
C ARG A 251 -26.12 26.42 -9.51
N THR A 252 -24.94 25.84 -9.76
CA THR A 252 -24.38 25.76 -11.12
C THR A 252 -25.29 24.94 -12.04
N VAL A 253 -25.73 23.76 -11.60
CA VAL A 253 -26.65 22.92 -12.37
C VAL A 253 -27.99 23.62 -12.60
N ILE A 254 -28.54 24.32 -11.61
CA ILE A 254 -29.82 25.05 -11.69
C ILE A 254 -29.73 26.32 -12.56
N ASN A 255 -28.59 27.00 -12.58
CA ASN A 255 -28.45 28.24 -13.34
C ASN A 255 -28.07 27.99 -14.80
N GLU A 256 -27.32 26.93 -15.11
CA GLU A 256 -26.90 26.60 -16.46
C GLU A 256 -27.97 25.73 -17.14
N GLN A 257 -28.93 26.34 -17.85
CA GLN A 257 -30.04 25.61 -18.52
C GLN A 257 -29.58 24.47 -19.45
N GLU A 258 -28.40 24.59 -20.05
CA GLU A 258 -27.82 23.58 -20.95
C GLU A 258 -27.09 22.46 -20.19
N ARG A 259 -26.69 22.70 -18.93
CA ARG A 259 -25.97 21.70 -18.15
C ARG A 259 -26.94 20.75 -17.48
N VAL A 260 -26.79 19.48 -17.84
CA VAL A 260 -27.66 18.40 -17.35
C VAL A 260 -27.09 17.76 -16.07
N GLU A 261 -25.77 17.90 -15.84
CA GLU A 261 -25.02 17.19 -14.82
C GLU A 261 -23.96 18.08 -14.12
N GLY A 262 -23.90 17.97 -12.80
CA GLY A 262 -22.81 18.49 -11.97
C GLY A 262 -22.17 17.37 -11.16
N VAL A 263 -20.84 17.41 -11.02
CA VAL A 263 -20.04 16.45 -10.23
C VAL A 263 -19.34 17.17 -9.09
N CYS A 264 -19.55 16.72 -7.86
CA CYS A 264 -18.80 17.16 -6.67
C CYS A 264 -17.90 16.03 -6.18
N ARG A 265 -16.63 16.32 -5.89
CA ARG A 265 -15.66 15.34 -5.40
C ARG A 265 -15.69 15.28 -3.87
N ALA A 266 -15.63 14.08 -3.31
CA ALA A 266 -15.44 13.92 -1.87
C ALA A 266 -13.99 14.19 -1.50
N SER A 267 -13.80 14.64 -0.26
CA SER A 267 -12.50 14.75 0.38
C SER A 267 -12.32 13.58 1.35
N PHE A 268 -11.29 12.79 1.15
CA PHE A 268 -10.84 11.77 2.08
C PHE A 268 -10.07 12.41 3.23
N VAL A 269 -10.33 11.92 4.43
CA VAL A 269 -9.59 12.26 5.64
C VAL A 269 -8.57 11.15 5.85
N LEU A 270 -7.32 11.47 5.58
CA LEU A 270 -6.23 10.52 5.70
C LEU A 270 -5.95 10.22 7.18
N PRO A 271 -5.67 8.96 7.56
CA PRO A 271 -5.23 8.63 8.90
C PRO A 271 -3.96 9.43 9.19
N ALA A 272 -3.87 10.00 10.40
CA ALA A 272 -2.77 10.85 10.79
C ALA A 272 -1.50 10.02 11.02
N GLY A 273 -0.79 9.65 9.95
CA GLY A 273 0.58 9.11 9.96
C GLY A 273 0.87 7.92 10.89
N GLY A 274 -0.12 7.33 11.53
CA GLY A 274 0.01 6.19 12.40
C GLY A 274 0.11 4.95 11.53
N GLY A 275 1.34 4.57 11.17
CA GLY A 275 1.60 3.26 10.57
C GLY A 275 0.85 2.21 11.40
N CYS A 276 0.18 1.28 10.71
CA CYS A 276 -0.47 0.13 11.34
C CYS A 276 0.46 -0.39 12.42
N GLY A 277 0.07 -0.21 13.68
CA GLY A 277 0.94 -0.44 14.82
C GLY A 277 1.38 -1.89 14.79
N GLY A 278 2.55 -2.14 14.20
CA GLY A 278 3.18 -3.43 14.26
C GLY A 278 3.37 -3.71 15.73
N GLU A 279 2.69 -4.74 16.22
CA GLU A 279 2.92 -5.32 17.53
C GLU A 279 4.39 -5.76 17.58
N GLY A 280 5.26 -4.82 17.93
CA GLY A 280 6.66 -5.08 18.20
C GLY A 280 6.72 -6.02 19.39
N GLY A 281 7.23 -7.23 19.13
CA GLY A 281 7.26 -8.35 20.04
C GLY A 281 7.62 -8.01 21.48
N GLY A 282 6.91 -8.68 22.40
CA GLY A 282 7.18 -8.67 23.82
C GLY A 282 8.60 -9.14 24.13
N GLY A 283 9.32 -8.33 24.89
CA GLY A 283 10.63 -8.69 25.42
C GLY A 283 11.21 -7.58 26.28
N GLY A 284 10.98 -7.66 27.60
CA GLY A 284 11.75 -6.91 28.59
C GLY A 284 10.89 -6.17 29.62
N GLY A 285 10.55 -6.86 30.72
CA GLY A 285 10.02 -6.22 31.92
C GLY A 285 11.07 -5.34 32.62
N GLY A 286 10.63 -4.27 33.26
CA GLY A 286 11.50 -3.47 34.12
C GLY A 286 10.95 -2.11 34.57
N ALA A 287 10.34 -2.13 35.75
CA ALA A 287 10.31 -1.08 36.78
C ALA A 287 9.51 0.23 36.56
N ALA A 288 8.65 0.46 37.54
CA ALA A 288 7.81 1.62 37.77
C ALA A 288 8.62 2.90 38.11
N GLY A 289 8.11 4.03 37.63
CA GLY A 289 8.48 5.37 38.08
C GLY A 289 7.33 6.33 37.83
N ALA A 290 6.78 6.88 38.91
CA ALA A 290 5.61 7.76 38.92
C ALA A 290 5.96 9.25 38.76
N SER A 291 4.92 10.04 38.46
CA SER A 291 4.82 11.52 38.41
C SER A 291 5.26 12.19 37.10
N GLY A 292 4.58 13.21 36.57
CA GLY A 292 3.41 13.93 37.05
C GLY A 292 2.87 14.87 35.97
N ASP A 293 1.56 15.11 36.06
CA ASP A 293 0.86 16.39 35.86
C ASP A 293 1.45 17.43 34.87
N THR A 294 0.91 17.44 33.64
CA THR A 294 0.73 18.68 32.86
C THR A 294 -0.56 18.58 32.04
N GLY A 295 -1.66 19.00 32.65
CA GLY A 295 -2.83 19.48 31.91
C GLY A 295 -2.56 20.87 31.30
N VAL A 296 -3.41 21.23 30.33
CA VAL A 296 -3.49 22.52 29.60
C VAL A 296 -2.73 22.54 28.25
N GLY A 297 -3.40 22.08 27.19
CA GLY A 297 -2.96 22.30 25.80
C GLY A 297 -3.76 21.65 24.67
N GLU A 298 -4.75 20.79 24.92
CA GLU A 298 -5.39 19.96 23.88
C GLU A 298 -6.41 20.64 22.95
N GLN A 299 -6.70 21.95 23.09
CA GLN A 299 -7.87 22.55 22.42
C GLN A 299 -7.61 23.41 21.16
N GLN A 300 -6.38 23.56 20.64
CA GLN A 300 -6.16 24.44 19.47
C GLN A 300 -5.23 23.95 18.35
N GLN A 301 -4.73 22.73 18.39
CA GLN A 301 -4.32 22.04 17.17
C GLN A 301 -5.47 21.14 16.70
N GLN A 302 -6.53 21.78 16.22
CA GLN A 302 -7.35 21.18 15.17
C GLN A 302 -6.50 21.17 13.90
N GLN A 303 -5.47 20.31 13.96
CA GLN A 303 -4.48 20.08 12.93
C GLN A 303 -5.28 19.82 11.67
N GLN A 304 -5.17 20.73 10.71
CA GLN A 304 -5.89 20.65 9.44
C GLN A 304 -5.51 19.32 8.81
N ARG A 305 -6.34 18.29 9.04
CA ARG A 305 -6.12 16.97 8.47
C ARG A 305 -6.09 17.16 6.97
N ALA A 306 -5.04 16.63 6.35
CA ALA A 306 -4.90 16.73 4.90
C ALA A 306 -6.14 16.10 4.25
N GLU A 307 -6.87 16.91 3.50
CA GLU A 307 -7.97 16.47 2.65
C GLU A 307 -7.38 16.06 1.31
N ALA A 308 -7.62 14.83 0.88
CA ALA A 308 -7.25 14.35 -0.45
C ALA A 308 -8.51 14.08 -1.27
N SER A 309 -8.54 14.44 -2.56
CA SER A 309 -9.67 14.11 -3.44
C SER A 309 -9.59 12.69 -4.01
N VAL A 310 -8.44 12.05 -3.86
CA VAL A 310 -8.11 10.71 -4.37
C VAL A 310 -7.37 9.95 -3.29
N VAL A 311 -7.66 8.67 -3.12
CA VAL A 311 -6.88 7.73 -2.32
C VAL A 311 -6.37 6.60 -3.19
N TYR A 312 -5.22 6.05 -2.85
CA TYR A 312 -4.58 4.94 -3.54
C TYR A 312 -4.75 3.66 -2.75
N ALA A 313 -5.19 2.61 -3.44
CA ALA A 313 -5.29 1.24 -2.94
C ALA A 313 -5.28 0.25 -4.11
N HIS A 314 -4.60 -0.85 -3.93
CA HIS A 314 -4.23 -1.90 -4.87
C HIS A 314 -3.61 -1.36 -6.17
N GLY A 315 -2.77 -0.32 -6.06
CA GLY A 315 -2.22 0.42 -7.20
C GLY A 315 -3.22 1.31 -7.95
N LEU A 316 -4.49 1.33 -7.55
CA LEU A 316 -5.52 2.13 -8.21
C LEU A 316 -5.73 3.46 -7.49
N ALA A 317 -6.01 4.51 -8.25
CA ALA A 317 -6.51 5.77 -7.73
C ALA A 317 -8.04 5.68 -7.61
N TRP A 318 -8.56 5.93 -6.40
CA TRP A 318 -9.98 5.89 -6.05
C TRP A 318 -10.50 7.30 -5.77
N GLU A 319 -11.63 7.64 -6.37
CA GLU A 319 -12.30 8.92 -6.28
C GLU A 319 -13.78 8.67 -5.98
N ILE A 320 -14.30 9.30 -4.92
CA ILE A 320 -15.75 9.35 -4.68
C ILE A 320 -16.29 10.64 -5.25
N TYR A 321 -17.36 10.52 -6.02
CA TYR A 321 -18.00 11.66 -6.66
C TYR A 321 -19.51 11.60 -6.46
N LEU A 322 -20.11 12.75 -6.21
CA LEU A 322 -21.54 12.94 -6.07
C LEU A 322 -22.03 13.59 -7.35
N VAL A 323 -22.98 12.94 -8.01
CA VAL A 323 -23.58 13.47 -9.23
C VAL A 323 -24.96 14.00 -8.92
N VAL A 324 -25.19 15.24 -9.33
CA VAL A 324 -26.51 15.82 -9.37
C VAL A 324 -26.91 15.98 -10.83
N HIS A 325 -28.04 15.38 -11.17
CA HIS A 325 -28.59 15.41 -12.51
C HIS A 325 -30.02 15.94 -12.49
N ARG A 326 -30.36 16.85 -13.40
CA ARG A 326 -31.72 17.44 -13.45
C ARG A 326 -32.81 16.46 -13.87
N LYS A 327 -32.48 15.62 -14.85
CA LYS A 327 -33.44 14.69 -15.48
C LYS A 327 -33.34 13.25 -14.95
N GLN A 328 -32.39 12.98 -14.06
CA GLN A 328 -32.11 11.66 -13.53
C GLN A 328 -31.99 11.78 -12.01
N GLN A 329 -31.75 10.66 -11.35
CA GLN A 329 -31.60 10.63 -9.90
C GLN A 329 -30.22 11.11 -9.51
N PRO A 330 -30.09 11.85 -8.40
CA PRO A 330 -28.79 12.04 -7.79
C PRO A 330 -28.25 10.67 -7.35
N PHE A 331 -26.96 10.45 -7.57
CA PHE A 331 -26.29 9.23 -7.19
C PHE A 331 -24.92 9.53 -6.60
N VAL A 332 -24.46 8.60 -5.78
CA VAL A 332 -23.06 8.58 -5.33
C VAL A 332 -22.33 7.58 -6.21
N GLY A 333 -21.24 8.05 -6.81
CA GLY A 333 -20.37 7.26 -7.65
C GLY A 333 -19.05 6.97 -6.96
N LEU A 334 -18.56 5.75 -7.12
CA LEU A 334 -17.16 5.40 -6.87
C LEU A 334 -16.48 5.20 -8.22
N ARG A 335 -15.40 5.94 -8.46
CA ARG A 335 -14.54 5.79 -9.64
C ARG A 335 -13.19 5.27 -9.18
N CYS A 336 -12.63 4.34 -9.93
CA CYS A 336 -11.24 3.93 -9.79
C CYS A 336 -10.57 3.84 -11.16
N GLY A 337 -9.24 3.95 -11.17
CA GLY A 337 -8.45 3.57 -12.33
C GLY A 337 -6.95 3.76 -12.13
N VAL A 338 -6.18 3.30 -13.11
CA VAL A 338 -4.74 3.49 -13.11
C VAL A 338 -4.41 4.98 -13.29
N PRO A 339 -3.56 5.56 -12.44
CA PRO A 339 -3.02 6.89 -12.64
C PRO A 339 -1.96 6.86 -13.78
N LEU A 340 -2.41 6.84 -15.03
CA LEU A 340 -1.50 6.97 -16.18
C LEU A 340 -1.19 8.44 -16.45
N GLN A 341 0.02 8.68 -16.99
CA GLN A 341 0.46 10.01 -17.44
C GLN A 341 -0.59 10.63 -18.40
N GLY A 342 -1.05 11.84 -18.08
CA GLY A 342 -2.07 12.56 -18.85
C GLY A 342 -3.47 12.62 -18.23
N GLY A 343 -3.66 12.11 -17.01
CA GLY A 343 -4.92 12.26 -16.26
C GLY A 343 -6.09 11.42 -16.79
N GLY A 344 -5.82 10.52 -17.75
CA GLY A 344 -6.79 9.55 -18.26
C GLY A 344 -6.72 8.24 -17.49
N PHE A 345 -7.83 7.83 -16.89
CA PHE A 345 -8.02 6.48 -16.38
C PHE A 345 -8.24 5.54 -17.57
N ALA A 346 -7.33 4.62 -17.87
CA ALA A 346 -7.48 3.67 -18.99
C ALA A 346 -7.20 2.23 -18.55
N GLY A 347 -8.02 1.28 -19.03
CA GLY A 347 -7.88 -0.16 -18.84
C GLY A 347 -9.22 -0.86 -18.75
N MET A 348 -9.25 -2.20 -18.68
CA MET A 348 -10.31 -2.98 -18.03
C MET A 348 -9.71 -3.55 -16.72
N HIS A 349 -10.46 -3.60 -15.63
CA HIS A 349 -10.05 -3.97 -14.28
C HIS A 349 -11.17 -4.85 -13.76
N ASP A 350 -10.87 -6.04 -13.30
CA ASP A 350 -11.85 -6.79 -12.53
C ASP A 350 -11.82 -6.24 -11.10
N LEU A 351 -12.93 -5.66 -10.64
CA LEU A 351 -13.05 -5.19 -9.26
C LEU A 351 -13.45 -6.32 -8.29
N ALA A 352 -13.72 -7.53 -8.80
CA ALA A 352 -13.96 -8.69 -7.96
C ALA A 352 -12.76 -9.01 -7.06
N ASP A 353 -11.54 -8.71 -7.54
CA ASP A 353 -10.29 -8.95 -6.82
C ASP A 353 -10.01 -7.90 -5.73
N TYR A 354 -10.81 -6.83 -5.65
CA TYR A 354 -10.63 -5.76 -4.66
C TYR A 354 -11.95 -5.53 -3.91
N PRO A 355 -12.27 -6.38 -2.92
CA PRO A 355 -13.52 -6.26 -2.19
C PRO A 355 -13.57 -4.90 -1.49
N THR A 356 -14.41 -4.02 -2.03
CA THR A 356 -14.49 -2.62 -1.63
C THR A 356 -15.90 -2.31 -1.14
N ARG A 357 -15.99 -1.71 0.06
CA ARG A 357 -17.26 -1.32 0.66
C ARG A 357 -17.33 0.19 0.83
N LEU A 358 -18.24 0.82 0.11
CA LEU A 358 -18.58 2.23 0.28
C LEU A 358 -19.83 2.35 1.16
N THR A 359 -19.67 2.97 2.32
CA THR A 359 -20.77 3.32 3.23
C THR A 359 -21.00 4.83 3.24
N MET A 360 -22.21 5.22 3.61
CA MET A 360 -22.58 6.61 3.86
C MET A 360 -23.34 6.68 5.18
N GLU A 361 -22.96 7.62 6.04
CA GLU A 361 -23.57 7.78 7.35
C GLU A 361 -24.90 8.53 7.24
N ARG A 362 -25.93 7.97 7.85
CA ARG A 362 -27.21 8.64 8.06
C ARG A 362 -27.03 9.74 9.10
N ALA A 363 -27.75 10.84 8.91
CA ALA A 363 -27.83 11.88 9.92
C ALA A 363 -28.38 11.25 11.21
N SER A 364 -27.62 11.34 12.30
CA SER A 364 -28.17 10.95 13.60
C SER A 364 -29.40 11.81 13.84
N ALA A 365 -30.55 11.19 14.12
CA ALA A 365 -31.66 11.93 14.71
C ALA A 365 -31.08 12.67 15.91
N ALA A 366 -31.14 14.00 15.90
CA ALA A 366 -30.69 14.79 17.04
C ALA A 366 -31.40 14.22 18.26
N PRO A 367 -30.69 13.86 19.35
CA PRO A 367 -31.34 13.35 20.54
C PRO A 367 -32.39 14.38 20.92
N ALA A 368 -33.65 13.96 20.93
CA ALA A 368 -34.77 14.86 21.23
C ALA A 368 -34.44 15.55 22.56
N ALA A 369 -34.13 16.84 22.48
CA ALA A 369 -33.64 17.61 23.62
C ALA A 369 -34.73 17.56 24.71
N GLY A 370 -34.53 16.73 25.74
CA GLY A 370 -35.49 16.62 26.83
C GLY A 370 -35.66 15.25 27.50
N VAL A 371 -35.03 14.17 27.03
CA VAL A 371 -35.10 12.88 27.71
C VAL A 371 -33.71 12.44 28.17
N GLU A 372 -33.43 12.58 29.47
CA GLU A 372 -32.27 11.96 30.13
C GLU A 372 -32.41 10.44 30.02
N ALA A 373 -31.83 9.86 28.96
CA ALA A 373 -31.77 8.42 28.79
C ALA A 373 -30.67 7.85 29.69
N ALA A 374 -31.04 6.90 30.55
CA ALA A 374 -30.11 6.13 31.37
C ALA A 374 -29.02 5.46 30.49
N PRO A 375 -27.78 5.29 30.99
CA PRO A 375 -26.68 4.72 30.21
C PRO A 375 -27.02 3.29 29.76
N ALA A 376 -27.17 3.11 28.45
CA ALA A 376 -27.37 1.80 27.86
C ALA A 376 -26.07 0.95 27.96
N PRO A 377 -26.17 -0.38 28.13
CA PRO A 377 -25.00 -1.25 28.21
C PRO A 377 -24.18 -1.21 26.91
N ALA A 378 -22.85 -1.28 27.03
CA ALA A 378 -21.89 -1.11 25.93
C ALA A 378 -22.14 -2.03 24.71
N ALA A 379 -22.72 -3.22 24.91
CA ALA A 379 -23.11 -4.13 23.83
C ALA A 379 -24.24 -3.57 22.94
N ALA A 380 -25.16 -2.77 23.49
CA ALA A 380 -26.22 -2.11 22.72
C ALA A 380 -25.67 -0.93 21.89
N ALA A 381 -24.59 -0.29 22.34
CA ALA A 381 -23.94 0.79 21.60
C ALA A 381 -23.31 0.29 20.29
N ALA A 382 -22.65 -0.88 20.30
CA ALA A 382 -22.07 -1.49 19.10
C ALA A 382 -23.14 -1.92 18.08
N ALA A 383 -24.27 -2.50 18.53
CA ALA A 383 -25.39 -2.85 17.66
C ALA A 383 -26.05 -1.62 17.01
N SER A 384 -26.05 -0.46 17.69
CA SER A 384 -26.58 0.79 17.13
C SER A 384 -25.71 1.43 16.04
N SER A 385 -24.42 1.07 15.98
CA SER A 385 -23.49 1.63 15.00
C SER A 385 -23.83 1.19 13.57
N ASN A 386 -24.22 -0.07 13.38
CA ASN A 386 -24.56 -0.61 12.06
C ASN A 386 -25.84 0.00 11.47
N ASP A 387 -26.78 0.46 12.30
CA ASP A 387 -28.01 1.11 11.82
C ASP A 387 -27.77 2.55 11.32
N ARG A 388 -26.64 3.15 11.72
CA ARG A 388 -26.23 4.50 11.30
C ARG A 388 -25.56 4.54 9.93
N GLN A 389 -25.00 3.42 9.47
CA GLN A 389 -24.33 3.36 8.17
C GLN A 389 -25.21 2.69 7.13
N GLN A 390 -25.42 3.37 6.00
CA GLN A 390 -26.04 2.76 4.83
C GLN A 390 -24.94 2.33 3.87
N THR A 391 -24.79 1.02 3.66
CA THR A 391 -23.91 0.49 2.61
C THR A 391 -24.48 0.85 1.25
N LEU A 392 -23.76 1.70 0.52
CA LEU A 392 -24.14 2.13 -0.83
C LEU A 392 -23.62 1.17 -1.88
N VAL A 393 -22.39 0.70 -1.68
CA VAL A 393 -21.72 -0.22 -2.58
C VAL A 393 -21.08 -1.30 -1.73
N ASN A 394 -21.42 -2.55 -2.00
CA ASN A 394 -20.70 -3.71 -1.49
C ASN A 394 -20.22 -4.48 -2.74
N TYR A 395 -18.95 -4.34 -3.08
CA TYR A 395 -18.41 -4.98 -4.27
C TYR A 395 -18.04 -6.43 -3.99
N PHE A 396 -18.74 -7.31 -4.71
CA PHE A 396 -18.31 -8.66 -5.05
C PHE A 396 -18.64 -8.83 -6.54
N GLY A 397 -17.67 -8.67 -7.45
CA GLY A 397 -17.84 -8.94 -8.88
C GLY A 397 -17.22 -7.95 -9.87
N THR A 398 -17.34 -8.29 -11.16
CA THR A 398 -16.73 -7.60 -12.31
C THR A 398 -17.33 -6.22 -12.58
N ALA A 399 -16.49 -5.21 -12.80
CA ALA A 399 -16.92 -3.89 -13.27
C ALA A 399 -15.89 -3.29 -14.21
N CYS A 400 -16.31 -2.74 -15.34
CA CYS A 400 -15.38 -2.06 -16.24
C CYS A 400 -14.80 -0.81 -15.54
N PRO A 401 -13.49 -0.60 -15.46
CA PRO A 401 -12.90 0.63 -14.97
C PRO A 401 -13.14 1.80 -15.92
N GLY A 402 -13.06 3.00 -15.37
CA GLY A 402 -13.64 4.18 -16.00
C GLY A 402 -15.18 4.18 -15.94
N VAL A 403 -15.85 3.03 -15.79
CA VAL A 403 -17.26 2.97 -15.41
C VAL A 403 -17.34 3.15 -13.90
N GLY A 404 -17.49 4.40 -13.50
CA GLY A 404 -17.85 4.68 -12.12
C GLY A 404 -19.22 4.05 -11.83
N LYS A 405 -19.31 3.31 -10.74
CA LYS A 405 -20.58 2.70 -10.36
C LYS A 405 -21.40 3.72 -9.60
N ALA A 406 -22.46 4.15 -10.25
CA ALA A 406 -23.48 5.00 -9.69
C ALA A 406 -24.42 4.16 -8.81
N CYS A 407 -24.43 4.42 -7.51
CA CYS A 407 -25.45 3.88 -6.63
C CYS A 407 -26.51 4.93 -6.37
N ASN A 408 -27.74 4.61 -6.79
CA ASN A 408 -28.92 5.34 -6.36
C ASN A 408 -29.14 5.02 -4.89
N PHE A 409 -29.07 6.03 -4.05
CA PHE A 409 -29.36 5.87 -2.63
C PHE A 409 -30.85 6.07 -2.33
N LEU A 410 -31.60 6.73 -3.21
CA LEU A 410 -33.03 7.01 -3.03
C LEU A 410 -33.86 5.75 -2.79
N SER A 411 -34.80 5.85 -1.85
CA SER A 411 -35.88 4.86 -1.70
C SER A 411 -36.79 4.87 -2.93
N CYS A 412 -37.55 3.80 -3.13
CA CYS A 412 -38.53 3.72 -4.22
C CYS A 412 -39.54 4.88 -4.20
N GLU A 413 -39.97 5.31 -3.00
CA GLU A 413 -40.93 6.41 -2.85
C GLU A 413 -40.34 7.76 -3.24
N GLU A 414 -39.15 8.10 -2.74
CA GLU A 414 -38.44 9.34 -3.10
C GLU A 414 -38.12 9.36 -4.60
N ARG A 415 -37.77 8.20 -5.17
CA ARG A 415 -37.58 8.04 -6.62
C ARG A 415 -38.85 8.37 -7.39
N VAL A 416 -39.99 7.83 -6.97
CA VAL A 416 -41.28 8.09 -7.62
C VAL A 416 -41.66 9.56 -7.48
N GLU A 417 -41.44 10.16 -6.31
CA GLU A 417 -41.71 11.58 -6.08
C GLU A 417 -40.83 12.49 -6.97
N HIS A 418 -39.53 12.20 -7.07
CA HIS A 418 -38.59 12.90 -7.94
C HIS A 418 -39.01 12.81 -9.41
N LEU A 419 -39.32 11.61 -9.89
CA LEU A 419 -39.76 11.40 -11.27
C LEU A 419 -41.11 12.08 -11.56
N ARG A 420 -42.03 12.10 -10.59
CA ARG A 420 -43.30 12.84 -10.70
C ARG A 420 -43.08 14.35 -10.77
N ALA A 421 -42.15 14.90 -9.99
CA ALA A 421 -41.79 16.32 -10.06
C ALA A 421 -41.25 16.68 -11.45
N VAL A 422 -40.29 15.89 -11.96
CA VAL A 422 -39.70 16.06 -13.29
C VAL A 422 -40.77 15.94 -14.39
N ALA A 423 -41.64 14.92 -14.34
CA ALA A 423 -42.70 14.73 -15.33
C ALA A 423 -43.76 15.85 -15.31
N ALA A 424 -43.99 16.46 -14.16
CA ALA A 424 -44.91 17.60 -14.01
C ALA A 424 -44.28 18.95 -14.41
N GLY A 425 -43.03 18.97 -14.90
CA GLY A 425 -42.31 20.20 -15.22
C GLY A 425 -41.98 21.05 -13.98
N ARG A 426 -42.08 20.48 -12.78
CA ARG A 426 -41.66 21.14 -11.54
C ARG A 426 -40.18 20.90 -11.34
N GLU A 427 -39.48 21.92 -10.87
CA GLU A 427 -38.07 21.77 -10.48
C GLU A 427 -38.01 20.88 -9.23
N PRO A 428 -37.41 19.68 -9.31
CA PRO A 428 -37.29 18.81 -8.16
C PRO A 428 -36.37 19.46 -7.12
N ASP A 429 -36.69 19.32 -5.84
CA ASP A 429 -35.76 19.72 -4.77
C ASP A 429 -34.55 18.76 -4.78
N LEU A 430 -33.48 19.21 -5.43
CA LEU A 430 -32.25 18.43 -5.60
C LEU A 430 -31.49 18.24 -4.28
N MET A 431 -31.81 19.01 -3.21
CA MET A 431 -31.20 18.86 -1.89
C MET A 431 -31.92 17.84 -1.01
N ARG A 432 -33.24 17.68 -1.17
CA ARG A 432 -34.05 16.79 -0.34
C ARG A 432 -33.49 15.36 -0.20
N PRO A 433 -33.01 14.70 -1.26
CA PRO A 433 -32.36 13.37 -1.17
C PRO A 433 -31.18 13.32 -0.20
N TRP A 434 -30.42 14.42 -0.11
CA TRP A 434 -29.20 14.50 0.70
C TRP A 434 -29.48 14.85 2.16
N GLY A 435 -30.65 15.42 2.47
CA GLY A 435 -31.00 15.89 3.82
C GLY A 435 -30.89 14.82 4.89
N ARG A 436 -31.19 13.56 4.58
CA ARG A 436 -31.09 12.44 5.52
C ARG A 436 -29.67 11.94 5.79
N PHE A 437 -28.69 12.38 4.99
CA PHE A 437 -27.26 12.07 5.18
C PHE A 437 -26.48 13.32 5.60
N MET A 438 -27.14 14.48 5.61
CA MET A 438 -26.53 15.73 6.01
C MET A 438 -26.34 15.73 7.52
N GLN A 439 -25.08 15.68 7.95
CA GLN A 439 -24.72 15.74 9.35
C GLN A 439 -24.95 17.17 9.90
N PRO A 440 -25.09 17.34 11.22
CA PRO A 440 -25.28 18.66 11.85
C PRO A 440 -24.19 19.67 11.48
N GLU A 441 -22.98 19.21 11.19
CA GLU A 441 -21.85 20.06 10.77
C GLU A 441 -21.94 20.52 9.31
N GLY A 442 -23.04 20.19 8.61
CA GLY A 442 -23.24 20.55 7.21
C GLY A 442 -22.32 19.78 6.28
N CYS A 443 -22.13 18.48 6.50
CA CYS A 443 -21.44 17.61 5.56
C CYS A 443 -22.14 16.27 5.38
N VAL A 444 -22.00 15.69 4.19
CA VAL A 444 -22.30 14.28 3.93
C VAL A 444 -21.01 13.51 4.15
N ARG A 445 -21.03 12.44 4.94
CA ARG A 445 -19.83 11.65 5.23
C ARG A 445 -20.09 10.15 5.13
N GLY A 446 -19.02 9.38 5.02
CA GLY A 446 -19.07 7.93 5.00
C GLY A 446 -17.68 7.34 5.04
N GLU A 447 -17.58 6.05 4.76
CA GLU A 447 -16.32 5.32 4.76
C GLU A 447 -16.14 4.54 3.46
N LEU A 448 -14.91 4.50 2.97
CA LEU A 448 -14.47 3.61 1.90
C LEU A 448 -13.54 2.56 2.52
N ASN A 449 -13.99 1.31 2.54
CA ASN A 449 -13.24 0.21 3.14
C ASN A 449 -12.70 -0.70 2.05
N PHE A 450 -11.39 -0.96 2.08
CA PHE A 450 -10.73 -1.98 1.28
C PHE A 450 -10.51 -3.20 2.15
N MET A 451 -11.19 -4.30 1.81
CA MET A 451 -11.08 -5.56 2.54
C MET A 451 -10.04 -6.44 1.87
N TRP A 452 -9.52 -7.42 2.62
CA TRP A 452 -8.72 -8.48 2.05
C TRP A 452 -9.58 -9.43 1.20
N SER A 453 -9.01 -9.95 0.12
CA SER A 453 -9.62 -11.01 -0.67
C SER A 453 -9.66 -12.27 0.19
N TRP A 454 -10.84 -12.89 0.31
CA TRP A 454 -11.01 -14.13 1.08
C TRP A 454 -10.25 -15.32 0.48
N LYS A 455 -9.94 -15.29 -0.82
CA LYS A 455 -9.21 -16.37 -1.49
C LYS A 455 -7.81 -16.59 -0.93
N ASP A 456 -7.18 -15.53 -0.41
CA ASP A 456 -5.82 -15.61 0.11
C ASP A 456 -5.78 -16.18 1.54
N VAL A 457 -6.92 -16.18 2.24
CA VAL A 457 -7.02 -16.73 3.61
C VAL A 457 -7.26 -18.24 3.59
N GLU A 458 -8.02 -18.74 2.62
CA GLU A 458 -8.31 -20.18 2.51
C GLU A 458 -7.08 -20.98 2.03
N GLU A 459 -6.19 -20.40 1.21
CA GLU A 459 -4.97 -21.09 0.73
C GLU A 459 -3.87 -21.18 1.81
N GLU A 460 -3.72 -20.18 2.69
CA GLU A 460 -2.72 -20.26 3.79
C GLU A 460 -3.12 -21.28 4.87
N GLU A 461 -4.41 -21.45 5.17
CA GLU A 461 -4.87 -22.44 6.15
C GLU A 461 -4.70 -23.88 5.67
N GLU A 462 -4.79 -24.16 4.35
CA GLU A 462 -4.57 -25.51 3.79
C GLU A 462 -3.08 -25.90 3.73
N GLU A 463 -2.16 -24.98 3.43
CA GLU A 463 -0.71 -25.27 3.38
C GLU A 463 -0.14 -25.61 4.79
N ASP A 464 -0.59 -24.91 5.83
CA ASP A 464 -0.17 -25.17 7.21
C ASP A 464 -0.70 -26.52 7.75
N GLU A 465 -1.88 -26.97 7.29
CA GLU A 465 -2.44 -28.29 7.65
C GLU A 465 -1.73 -29.45 6.95
N GLU A 466 -1.30 -29.29 5.69
CA GLU A 466 -0.52 -30.32 4.98
C GLU A 466 0.90 -30.46 5.54
N GLU A 467 1.56 -29.36 5.96
CA GLU A 467 2.91 -29.41 6.54
C GLU A 467 2.89 -30.04 7.95
N ALA A 468 1.89 -29.73 8.78
CA ALA A 468 1.71 -30.36 10.09
C ALA A 468 1.35 -31.86 10.01
N GLY A 469 0.66 -32.28 8.94
CA GLY A 469 0.30 -33.69 8.72
C GLY A 469 1.46 -34.59 8.26
N MET A 470 2.53 -34.03 7.70
CA MET A 470 3.71 -34.79 7.25
C MET A 470 4.74 -35.02 8.36
N GLU A 471 4.82 -34.15 9.38
CA GLU A 471 5.79 -34.32 10.48
C GLU A 471 5.42 -35.43 11.48
N GLU A 472 4.14 -35.81 11.61
CA GLU A 472 3.73 -36.90 12.52
C GLU A 472 3.95 -38.33 11.96
N GLY A 473 4.50 -38.47 10.75
CA GLY A 473 4.60 -39.75 10.03
C GLY A 473 5.92 -40.52 10.14
N GLU A 474 7.02 -39.93 10.64
CA GLU A 474 8.36 -40.54 10.55
C GLU A 474 8.98 -41.05 11.87
N GLU A 475 8.35 -40.88 13.03
CA GLU A 475 8.87 -41.42 14.31
C GLU A 475 8.27 -42.78 14.65
N GLY A 476 8.63 -43.83 13.90
CA GLY A 476 7.88 -45.08 14.01
C GLY A 476 8.57 -46.42 13.77
N GLU A 477 9.83 -46.56 13.38
CA GLU A 477 10.39 -47.93 13.26
C GLU A 477 11.92 -48.00 13.19
N GLU A 478 12.60 -48.15 14.34
CA GLU A 478 13.87 -48.90 14.40
C GLU A 478 14.17 -49.36 15.84
N ARG A 479 13.60 -50.52 16.20
CA ARG A 479 14.07 -51.35 17.33
C ARG A 479 14.77 -52.57 16.75
N GLY A 480 16.09 -52.60 16.82
CA GLY A 480 16.88 -53.81 16.66
C GLY A 480 17.82 -54.00 17.85
N PRO A 481 17.67 -55.06 18.66
CA PRO A 481 18.76 -55.57 19.46
C PRO A 481 19.50 -56.64 18.65
N GLU A 482 20.83 -56.69 18.71
CA GLU A 482 21.57 -57.89 19.12
C GLU A 482 23.08 -57.74 18.94
N GLU A 483 23.74 -58.38 19.89
CA GLU A 483 25.15 -58.47 20.19
C GLU A 483 25.92 -59.26 19.12
N GLY A 484 27.23 -59.02 19.02
CA GLY A 484 28.12 -59.83 18.19
C GLY A 484 29.58 -59.45 18.35
N GLU A 485 30.24 -60.12 19.29
CA GLU A 485 31.67 -60.09 19.53
C GLU A 485 32.53 -60.42 18.29
N GLU A 486 33.80 -60.05 18.36
CA GLU A 486 34.96 -60.95 18.20
C GLU A 486 36.06 -60.51 17.21
N GLN A 487 37.21 -60.14 17.81
CA GLN A 487 38.61 -60.40 17.45
C GLN A 487 39.13 -60.20 16.01
N GLY A 488 40.24 -59.46 15.89
CA GLY A 488 41.09 -59.54 14.70
C GLY A 488 42.33 -58.65 14.71
N ARG A 489 43.46 -59.25 15.08
CA ARG A 489 44.81 -58.68 15.25
C ARG A 489 45.52 -58.44 13.90
N VAL A 490 46.70 -57.80 13.96
CA VAL A 490 47.78 -57.64 12.94
C VAL A 490 47.65 -56.36 12.11
N GLY A 491 48.56 -55.38 12.08
CA GLY A 491 49.97 -55.30 12.46
C GLY A 491 50.83 -55.03 11.22
N ARG A 492 51.36 -53.81 11.03
CA ARG A 492 52.74 -53.51 10.60
C ARG A 492 52.94 -52.04 10.18
N GLN A 493 54.05 -51.51 10.67
CA GLN A 493 54.78 -50.34 10.19
C GLN A 493 55.17 -50.47 8.71
N VAL A 494 55.36 -49.35 8.00
CA VAL A 494 56.68 -48.77 7.64
C VAL A 494 56.48 -47.72 6.52
N GLN A 495 57.10 -46.56 6.77
CA GLN A 495 57.44 -45.41 5.90
C GLN A 495 56.32 -44.51 5.36
#